data_AF-A0A172YS96-F1
#
_entry.id   AF-A0A172YS96-F1
#
_cell.length_a   1.000
_cell.length_b   1.000
_cell.length_c   1.000
_cell.angle_alpha   90.00
_cell.angle_beta   90.00
_cell.angle_gamma   90.00
#
_symmetry.space_group_name_H-M   'P 1'
#
loop_
_entity.id
_entity.type
_entity.pdbx_description
1 polymer ?
#
loop_
_entity_poly.entity_id
_entity_poly.type
_entity_poly.pdbx_seq_one_letter_code
_entity_poly.pdbx_strand_id
1 'polypeptide(L)'
;MKLKLIILTTIMFGLAACQSTGRVQKDPMTDYATPQEMMIKKGLNLDDGSAKDYVYLWDAKSGTPANHALLPRTTVSQYCHAKGGTLVLSYKSQLRLVNHAAQKKRLAADRRLAQGIGAYKCKLSNDQYWIVSIEPMSEKQIDKSNTSRSVKLLSKVMTMAEARQFYRGAAVLDRKVEPPVKAASKAATKEQTKKEKEAALKDQLKDVPNKEVPAKEIKAPVVEALPAPVIANTVETTQQQQTRLYVAARRDINAGRNVTNACNNAQRAYSLGKQQGAEGTRIYTESGMLVARCLNSIPSYGSRIPNAKGQAKRILTNLANNYNHSGAKNMLRQMK
;
A
#
# COMPACT_ATOMS: atom_id res chain seq x y z
N MET A 1 -68.50 -59.82 -22.76
CA MET A 1 -67.14 -60.11 -22.21
C MET A 1 -66.63 -58.87 -21.48
N LYS A 2 -65.78 -59.01 -20.46
CA LYS A 2 -65.32 -57.89 -19.60
C LYS A 2 -64.20 -57.11 -20.29
N LEU A 3 -64.34 -55.80 -20.48
CA LEU A 3 -63.24 -54.91 -20.87
C LEU A 3 -62.87 -54.02 -19.68
N LYS A 4 -61.68 -54.24 -19.09
CA LYS A 4 -61.16 -53.40 -18.01
C LYS A 4 -60.52 -52.15 -18.62
N LEU A 5 -61.14 -50.99 -18.41
CA LEU A 5 -60.54 -49.71 -18.77
C LEU A 5 -59.49 -49.34 -17.71
N ILE A 6 -58.20 -49.47 -18.05
CA ILE A 6 -57.11 -49.02 -17.19
C ILE A 6 -56.89 -47.53 -17.46
N ILE A 7 -57.37 -46.67 -16.55
CA ILE A 7 -57.11 -45.24 -16.61
C ILE A 7 -55.67 -44.99 -16.14
N LEU A 8 -54.78 -44.71 -17.08
CA LEU A 8 -53.39 -44.35 -16.80
C LEU A 8 -53.32 -42.89 -16.34
N THR A 9 -53.36 -42.66 -15.02
CA THR A 9 -53.20 -41.32 -14.44
C THR A 9 -51.76 -40.85 -14.56
N THR A 10 -51.45 -40.15 -15.66
CA THR A 10 -50.20 -39.42 -15.83
C THR A 10 -50.15 -38.23 -14.86
N ILE A 11 -49.52 -38.45 -13.70
CA ILE A 11 -49.19 -37.38 -12.75
C ILE A 11 -48.23 -36.42 -13.43
N MET A 12 -48.71 -35.23 -13.83
CA MET A 12 -47.83 -34.11 -14.13
C MET A 12 -47.13 -33.70 -12.82
N PHE A 13 -45.90 -34.15 -12.66
CA PHE A 13 -44.97 -33.48 -11.76
C PHE A 13 -44.67 -32.11 -12.34
N GLY A 14 -45.43 -31.11 -11.91
CA GLY A 14 -45.06 -29.72 -12.12
C GLY A 14 -43.69 -29.49 -11.49
N LEU A 15 -42.68 -29.21 -12.32
CA LEU A 15 -41.39 -28.73 -11.80
C LEU A 15 -41.65 -27.38 -11.14
N ALA A 16 -41.82 -27.41 -9.83
CA ALA A 16 -41.71 -26.23 -9.00
C ALA A 16 -40.31 -25.67 -9.20
N ALA A 17 -40.18 -24.70 -10.11
CA ALA A 17 -38.98 -23.93 -10.29
C ALA A 17 -38.67 -23.29 -8.94
N CYS A 18 -37.73 -23.88 -8.21
CA CYS A 18 -37.32 -23.41 -6.90
C CYS A 18 -36.54 -22.11 -7.13
N GLN A 19 -37.29 -21.01 -7.32
CA GLN A 19 -36.76 -19.67 -7.25
C GLN A 19 -36.39 -19.41 -5.78
N SER A 20 -35.24 -19.96 -5.42
CA SER A 20 -34.37 -19.39 -4.42
C SER A 20 -34.15 -17.94 -4.83
N THR A 21 -34.98 -17.05 -4.29
CA THR A 21 -34.70 -15.63 -4.16
C THR A 21 -33.54 -15.52 -3.19
N GLY A 22 -32.37 -15.90 -3.69
CA GLY A 22 -31.13 -15.92 -2.93
C GLY A 22 -30.96 -14.53 -2.36
N ARG A 23 -31.10 -14.41 -1.03
CA ARG A 23 -30.67 -13.23 -0.29
C ARG A 23 -29.24 -12.97 -0.76
N VAL A 24 -29.06 -11.90 -1.53
CA VAL A 24 -27.73 -11.46 -1.96
C VAL A 24 -27.00 -11.07 -0.69
N GLN A 25 -26.29 -12.03 -0.10
CA GLN A 25 -25.42 -11.78 1.02
C GLN A 25 -24.36 -10.82 0.52
N LYS A 26 -24.45 -9.59 1.00
CA LYS A 26 -23.46 -8.56 0.74
C LYS A 26 -22.11 -9.12 1.14
N ASP A 27 -21.21 -9.29 0.18
CA ASP A 27 -19.86 -9.79 0.47
C ASP A 27 -19.20 -8.84 1.49
N PRO A 28 -18.78 -9.33 2.68
CA PRO A 28 -18.21 -8.49 3.74
C PRO A 28 -16.90 -7.80 3.32
N MET A 29 -16.28 -8.18 2.20
CA MET A 29 -15.17 -7.43 1.60
C MET A 29 -15.63 -6.12 0.94
N THR A 30 -16.90 -5.97 0.58
CA THR A 30 -17.44 -4.73 0.00
C THR A 30 -17.46 -3.57 1.00
N ASP A 31 -17.49 -3.85 2.32
CA ASP A 31 -17.56 -2.85 3.40
C ASP A 31 -16.28 -2.03 3.60
N TYR A 32 -15.14 -2.49 3.07
CA TYR A 32 -13.88 -1.72 3.15
C TYR A 32 -13.84 -0.69 2.02
N ALA A 33 -13.58 0.58 2.36
CA ALA A 33 -13.57 1.68 1.39
C ALA A 33 -12.27 1.70 0.56
N THR A 34 -11.16 1.18 1.10
CA THR A 34 -9.85 1.17 0.43
C THR A 34 -9.12 -0.15 0.67
N PRO A 35 -8.18 -0.54 -0.22
CA PRO A 35 -7.32 -1.70 0.03
C PRO A 35 -6.54 -1.56 1.35
N GLN A 36 -6.06 -0.36 1.68
CA GLN A 36 -5.32 -0.10 2.93
C GLN A 36 -6.19 -0.35 4.17
N GLU A 37 -7.46 0.06 4.16
CA GLU A 37 -8.37 -0.23 5.27
C GLU A 37 -8.63 -1.73 5.41
N MET A 38 -8.82 -2.45 4.30
CA MET A 38 -8.97 -3.89 4.29
C MET A 38 -7.74 -4.59 4.89
N MET A 39 -6.52 -4.23 4.46
CA MET A 39 -5.29 -4.85 4.97
C MET A 39 -5.13 -4.67 6.49
N ILE A 40 -5.50 -3.50 7.01
CA ILE A 40 -5.49 -3.22 8.46
C ILE A 40 -6.56 -4.08 9.17
N LYS A 41 -7.82 -4.02 8.74
CA LYS A 41 -8.93 -4.74 9.40
C LYS A 41 -8.83 -6.26 9.27
N LYS A 42 -8.11 -6.79 8.28
CA LYS A 42 -7.81 -8.22 8.13
C LYS A 42 -6.47 -8.63 8.77
N GLY A 43 -5.73 -7.70 9.37
CA GLY A 43 -4.46 -7.99 10.06
C GLY A 43 -3.41 -8.62 9.13
N LEU A 44 -3.24 -8.08 7.93
CA LEU A 44 -2.22 -8.53 6.97
C LEU A 44 -0.80 -8.07 7.33
N ASN A 45 -0.72 -7.05 8.19
CA ASN A 45 0.46 -6.59 8.90
C ASN A 45 0.17 -6.67 10.41
N LEU A 46 1.13 -6.31 11.26
CA LEU A 46 0.90 -6.02 12.67
C LEU A 46 0.20 -4.65 12.83
N ASP A 47 -0.34 -4.37 14.02
CA ASP A 47 -1.14 -3.15 14.29
C ASP A 47 -0.34 -1.84 14.17
N ASP A 48 0.98 -1.91 14.32
CA ASP A 48 1.91 -0.81 14.07
C ASP A 48 2.25 -0.62 12.57
N GLY A 49 1.66 -1.44 11.70
CA GLY A 49 1.90 -1.47 10.27
C GLY A 49 3.11 -2.30 9.84
N SER A 50 3.87 -2.87 10.78
CA SER A 50 5.07 -3.65 10.49
C SER A 50 4.77 -5.07 10.00
N ALA A 51 5.77 -5.74 9.47
CA ALA A 51 5.63 -7.04 8.81
C ALA A 51 5.29 -8.17 9.81
N LYS A 52 4.34 -9.02 9.41
CA LYS A 52 3.78 -10.10 10.23
C LYS A 52 4.37 -11.45 9.84
N ASP A 53 4.56 -12.34 10.83
CA ASP A 53 5.05 -13.70 10.59
C ASP A 53 3.91 -14.61 10.07
N TYR A 54 4.19 -15.36 9.00
CA TYR A 54 3.30 -16.36 8.41
C TYR A 54 4.01 -17.70 8.24
N VAL A 55 3.37 -18.79 8.64
CA VAL A 55 3.92 -20.14 8.41
C VAL A 55 3.74 -20.52 6.94
N TYR A 56 4.83 -20.87 6.25
CA TYR A 56 4.80 -21.25 4.83
C TYR A 56 5.22 -22.70 4.60
N LEU A 57 5.98 -23.26 5.53
CA LEU A 57 6.34 -24.67 5.60
C LEU A 57 5.98 -25.17 6.99
N TRP A 58 5.16 -26.22 7.06
CA TRP A 58 4.92 -26.97 8.28
C TRP A 58 5.79 -28.22 8.29
N ASP A 59 6.13 -28.70 9.49
CA ASP A 59 6.74 -30.01 9.66
C ASP A 59 5.82 -31.12 9.15
N ALA A 60 6.39 -32.16 8.53
CA ALA A 60 5.64 -33.27 7.98
C ALA A 60 4.73 -33.97 9.00
N LYS A 61 5.10 -33.96 10.29
CA LYS A 61 4.31 -34.55 11.39
C LYS A 61 3.09 -33.71 11.82
N SER A 62 2.97 -32.46 11.34
CA SER A 62 1.89 -31.53 11.74
C SER A 62 0.52 -31.82 11.12
N GLY A 63 0.46 -32.69 10.11
CA GLY A 63 -0.77 -32.96 9.34
C GLY A 63 -1.36 -31.76 8.57
N THR A 64 -0.71 -30.59 8.59
CA THR A 64 -1.32 -29.32 8.13
C THR A 64 -0.78 -28.92 6.74
N PRO A 65 -1.56 -29.05 5.65
CA PRO A 65 -1.12 -28.67 4.31
C PRO A 65 -1.15 -27.15 4.04
N ALA A 66 -1.75 -26.37 4.94
CA ALA A 66 -2.08 -24.96 4.72
C ALA A 66 -0.84 -24.03 4.77
N ASN A 67 -0.45 -23.49 3.63
CA ASN A 67 0.54 -22.41 3.56
C ASN A 67 -0.12 -21.07 3.94
N HIS A 68 0.03 -20.65 5.20
CA HIS A 68 -0.55 -19.40 5.70
C HIS A 68 0.09 -18.14 5.08
N ALA A 69 1.29 -18.23 4.49
CA ALA A 69 1.89 -17.12 3.75
C ALA A 69 1.19 -16.80 2.43
N LEU A 70 0.22 -17.62 1.99
CA LEU A 70 -0.73 -17.26 0.92
C LEU A 70 -1.86 -16.34 1.41
N LEU A 71 -2.11 -16.23 2.72
CA LEU A 71 -3.25 -15.48 3.26
C LEU A 71 -3.29 -14.02 2.75
N PRO A 72 -2.19 -13.24 2.76
CA PRO A 72 -2.23 -11.86 2.24
C PRO A 72 -2.68 -11.78 0.78
N ARG A 73 -2.16 -12.66 -0.10
CA ARG A 73 -2.61 -12.71 -1.50
C ARG A 73 -4.09 -13.08 -1.59
N THR A 74 -4.52 -14.12 -0.88
CA THR A 74 -5.91 -14.59 -0.94
C THR A 74 -6.89 -13.52 -0.47
N THR A 75 -6.60 -12.83 0.64
CA THR A 75 -7.41 -11.72 1.15
C THR A 75 -7.45 -10.54 0.17
N VAL A 76 -6.31 -10.18 -0.43
CA VAL A 76 -6.24 -9.14 -1.48
C VAL A 76 -7.02 -9.54 -2.74
N SER A 77 -7.02 -10.83 -3.10
CA SER A 77 -7.78 -11.35 -4.26
C SER A 77 -9.28 -11.31 -4.01
N GLN A 78 -9.73 -11.78 -2.84
CA GLN A 78 -11.12 -11.69 -2.40
C GLN A 78 -11.62 -10.25 -2.41
N TYR A 79 -10.85 -9.32 -1.84
CA TYR A 79 -11.19 -7.90 -1.86
C TYR A 79 -11.25 -7.31 -3.28
N CYS A 80 -10.34 -7.72 -4.17
CA CYS A 80 -10.38 -7.31 -5.57
C CYS A 80 -11.66 -7.80 -6.28
N HIS A 81 -12.01 -9.08 -6.13
CA HIS A 81 -13.22 -9.65 -6.72
C HIS A 81 -14.50 -9.04 -6.16
N ALA A 82 -14.56 -8.78 -4.86
CA ALA A 82 -15.68 -8.10 -4.21
C ALA A 82 -15.91 -6.66 -4.71
N LYS A 83 -14.89 -6.03 -5.29
CA LYS A 83 -14.98 -4.72 -5.96
C LYS A 83 -15.17 -4.83 -7.48
N GLY A 84 -15.51 -6.02 -8.00
CA GLY A 84 -15.72 -6.27 -9.43
C GLY A 84 -14.43 -6.38 -10.25
N GLY A 85 -13.28 -6.55 -9.60
CA GLY A 85 -11.97 -6.60 -10.25
C GLY A 85 -11.39 -7.99 -10.42
N THR A 86 -10.29 -8.06 -11.18
CA THR A 86 -9.43 -9.25 -11.32
C THR A 86 -8.03 -8.95 -10.78
N LEU A 87 -7.55 -9.78 -9.85
CA LEU A 87 -6.20 -9.66 -9.30
C LEU A 87 -5.20 -10.36 -10.21
N VAL A 88 -4.18 -9.63 -10.67
CA VAL A 88 -3.09 -10.16 -11.50
C VAL A 88 -1.72 -9.85 -10.89
N LEU A 89 -0.76 -10.76 -11.04
CA LEU A 89 0.63 -10.51 -10.65
C LEU A 89 1.27 -9.57 -11.68
N SER A 90 1.73 -8.40 -11.25
CA SER A 90 2.43 -7.42 -12.08
C SER A 90 3.94 -7.58 -12.04
N TYR A 91 4.51 -7.83 -10.86
CA TYR A 91 5.94 -8.02 -10.67
C TYR A 91 6.20 -9.17 -9.70
N LYS A 92 7.10 -10.10 -10.05
CA LYS A 92 7.61 -11.11 -9.11
C LYS A 92 8.47 -10.43 -8.04
N SER A 93 8.39 -10.93 -6.80
CA SER A 93 9.35 -10.55 -5.75
C SER A 93 10.78 -10.88 -6.18
N GLN A 94 11.69 -9.94 -5.94
CA GLN A 94 13.14 -10.14 -6.06
C GLN A 94 13.80 -10.36 -4.69
N LEU A 95 13.00 -10.59 -3.63
CA LEU A 95 13.45 -10.79 -2.25
C LEU A 95 14.37 -9.66 -1.74
N ARG A 96 14.13 -8.40 -2.18
CA ARG A 96 15.04 -7.26 -1.95
C ARG A 96 15.15 -6.88 -0.47
N LEU A 97 14.09 -7.09 0.30
CA LEU A 97 14.02 -6.75 1.73
C LEU A 97 14.56 -7.85 2.65
N VAL A 98 14.87 -9.04 2.11
CA VAL A 98 15.54 -10.10 2.87
C VAL A 98 17.03 -9.78 2.93
N ASN A 99 17.64 -9.76 4.11
CA ASN A 99 19.07 -9.44 4.23
C ASN A 99 19.98 -10.66 4.03
N HIS A 100 19.59 -11.83 4.53
CA HIS A 100 20.47 -13.01 4.54
C HIS A 100 20.35 -13.85 3.26
N ALA A 101 21.46 -14.12 2.58
CA ALA A 101 21.51 -14.90 1.34
C ALA A 101 20.94 -16.33 1.49
N ALA A 102 21.18 -17.00 2.63
CA ALA A 102 20.63 -18.32 2.92
C ALA A 102 19.09 -18.31 3.03
N GLN A 103 18.51 -17.24 3.60
CA GLN A 103 17.06 -17.04 3.64
C GLN A 103 16.52 -16.81 2.22
N LYS A 104 17.16 -15.94 1.42
CA LYS A 104 16.79 -15.73 0.01
C LYS A 104 16.75 -17.03 -0.78
N LYS A 105 17.80 -17.86 -0.68
CA LYS A 105 17.89 -19.14 -1.40
C LYS A 105 16.74 -20.09 -1.02
N ARG A 106 16.37 -20.17 0.27
CA ARG A 106 15.24 -20.99 0.73
C ARG A 106 13.89 -20.45 0.24
N LEU A 107 13.65 -19.14 0.39
CA LEU A 107 12.39 -18.51 -0.03
C LEU A 107 12.19 -18.57 -1.55
N ALA A 108 13.25 -18.44 -2.34
CA ALA A 108 13.20 -18.58 -3.79
C ALA A 108 12.92 -20.00 -4.28
N ALA A 109 13.25 -21.02 -3.47
CA ALA A 109 13.01 -22.43 -3.81
C ALA A 109 11.57 -22.89 -3.54
N ASP A 110 10.84 -22.27 -2.60
CA ASP A 110 9.45 -22.66 -2.31
C ASP A 110 8.49 -22.08 -3.37
N ARG A 111 8.06 -22.94 -4.29
CA ARG A 111 7.12 -22.60 -5.37
C ARG A 111 5.73 -22.17 -4.88
N ARG A 112 5.31 -22.56 -3.67
CA ARG A 112 4.01 -22.15 -3.10
C ARG A 112 4.13 -20.75 -2.53
N LEU A 113 5.20 -20.45 -1.79
CA LEU A 113 5.47 -19.08 -1.34
C LEU A 113 5.67 -18.12 -2.52
N ALA A 114 6.35 -18.54 -3.58
CA ALA A 114 6.52 -17.75 -4.81
C ALA A 114 5.19 -17.33 -5.45
N GLN A 115 4.08 -18.01 -5.15
CA GLN A 115 2.74 -17.59 -5.58
C GLN A 115 2.11 -16.54 -4.66
N GLY A 116 2.56 -16.37 -3.40
CA GLY A 116 2.01 -15.40 -2.45
C GLY A 116 2.70 -14.03 -2.43
N ILE A 117 3.89 -13.91 -3.03
CA ILE A 117 4.77 -12.73 -2.95
C ILE A 117 4.94 -12.00 -4.29
N GLY A 118 5.24 -10.71 -4.21
CA GLY A 118 5.37 -9.80 -5.36
C GLY A 118 4.34 -8.67 -5.32
N ALA A 119 4.24 -7.91 -6.41
CA ALA A 119 3.22 -6.88 -6.56
C ALA A 119 2.05 -7.36 -7.39
N TYR A 120 0.87 -7.28 -6.81
CA TYR A 120 -0.40 -7.66 -7.41
C TYR A 120 -1.19 -6.40 -7.75
N LYS A 121 -1.64 -6.30 -9.00
CA LYS A 121 -2.53 -5.24 -9.47
C LYS A 121 -3.96 -5.79 -9.53
N CYS A 122 -4.88 -5.13 -8.84
CA CYS A 122 -6.30 -5.34 -9.09
C CYS A 122 -6.71 -4.48 -10.27
N LYS A 123 -7.15 -5.11 -11.37
CA LYS A 123 -7.76 -4.43 -12.51
C LYS A 123 -9.27 -4.36 -12.27
N LEU A 124 -9.82 -3.15 -12.13
CA LEU A 124 -11.25 -2.87 -12.05
C LEU A 124 -11.80 -2.54 -13.46
N SER A 125 -13.08 -2.22 -13.56
CA SER A 125 -13.64 -1.60 -14.77
C SER A 125 -13.07 -0.19 -15.02
N ASN A 126 -13.24 0.31 -16.24
CA ASN A 126 -12.84 1.66 -16.65
C ASN A 126 -11.34 1.97 -16.41
N ASP A 127 -10.49 0.96 -16.63
CA ASP A 127 -9.03 0.98 -16.43
C ASP A 127 -8.54 1.45 -15.05
N GLN A 128 -9.43 1.51 -14.06
CA GLN A 128 -9.06 1.79 -12.67
C GLN A 128 -8.29 0.61 -12.10
N TYR A 129 -7.25 0.90 -11.32
CA TYR A 129 -6.47 -0.12 -10.65
C TYR A 129 -5.85 0.37 -9.35
N TRP A 130 -5.48 -0.59 -8.51
CA TRP A 130 -4.61 -0.38 -7.36
C TRP A 130 -3.60 -1.53 -7.27
N ILE A 131 -2.44 -1.27 -6.65
CA ILE A 131 -1.37 -2.26 -6.50
C ILE A 131 -1.12 -2.52 -5.02
N VAL A 132 -1.02 -3.78 -4.64
CA VAL A 132 -0.52 -4.22 -3.33
C VAL A 132 0.74 -5.04 -3.54
N SER A 133 1.84 -4.60 -2.90
CA SER A 133 3.08 -5.34 -2.77
C SER A 133 3.02 -6.23 -1.52
N ILE A 134 3.38 -7.50 -1.66
CA ILE A 134 3.50 -8.48 -0.58
C ILE A 134 4.93 -9.01 -0.63
N GLU A 135 5.81 -8.52 0.24
CA GLU A 135 7.25 -8.79 0.18
C GLU A 135 7.78 -9.44 1.47
N PRO A 136 8.65 -10.47 1.35
CA PRO A 136 9.32 -11.06 2.50
C PRO A 136 10.47 -10.17 2.99
N MET A 137 10.54 -9.97 4.30
CA MET A 137 11.61 -9.24 4.98
C MET A 137 12.60 -10.17 5.70
N SER A 138 12.14 -11.32 6.17
CA SER A 138 13.00 -12.34 6.79
C SER A 138 12.34 -13.71 6.80
N GLU A 139 13.13 -14.74 7.03
CA GLU A 139 12.68 -16.12 7.24
C GLU A 139 13.34 -16.72 8.47
N LYS A 140 12.57 -17.48 9.25
CA LYS A 140 13.07 -18.24 10.39
C LYS A 140 12.44 -19.62 10.46
N GLN A 141 13.19 -20.56 11.01
CA GLN A 141 12.63 -21.78 11.57
C GLN A 141 11.83 -21.41 12.83
N ILE A 142 10.67 -22.02 13.04
CA ILE A 142 9.77 -21.65 14.16
C ILE A 142 10.33 -22.19 15.48
N ASP A 143 10.77 -23.45 15.45
CA ASP A 143 11.45 -24.13 16.54
C ASP A 143 12.60 -24.97 15.95
N LYS A 144 13.74 -24.99 16.62
CA LYS A 144 14.92 -25.79 16.23
C LYS A 144 14.61 -27.30 16.23
N SER A 145 13.62 -27.75 17.00
CA SER A 145 13.21 -29.16 17.11
C SER A 145 12.53 -29.73 15.86
N ASN A 146 11.97 -28.89 14.99
CA ASN A 146 11.13 -29.34 13.86
C ASN A 146 11.42 -28.54 12.58
N THR A 147 10.90 -29.02 11.45
CA THR A 147 11.16 -28.43 10.12
C THR A 147 10.23 -27.28 9.75
N SER A 148 9.34 -26.83 10.64
CA SER A 148 8.39 -25.74 10.36
C SER A 148 9.10 -24.38 10.25
N ARG A 149 8.71 -23.58 9.26
CA ARG A 149 9.34 -22.30 8.93
C ARG A 149 8.31 -21.21 8.68
N SER A 150 8.59 -20.03 9.21
CA SER A 150 7.80 -18.82 8.99
C SER A 150 8.58 -17.76 8.22
N VAL A 151 7.83 -17.00 7.42
CA VAL A 151 8.31 -15.86 6.64
C VAL A 151 7.62 -14.61 7.16
N LYS A 152 8.39 -13.55 7.39
CA LYS A 152 7.88 -12.25 7.78
C LYS A 152 7.49 -11.47 6.52
N LEU A 153 6.20 -11.26 6.29
CA LEU A 153 5.67 -10.57 5.10
C LEU A 153 5.22 -9.15 5.45
N LEU A 154 5.55 -8.20 4.57
CA LEU A 154 5.01 -6.85 4.58
C LEU A 154 4.04 -6.67 3.42
N SER A 155 2.79 -6.32 3.73
CA SER A 155 1.79 -5.91 2.73
C SER A 155 1.72 -4.38 2.67
N LYS A 156 1.88 -3.79 1.47
CA LYS A 156 1.84 -2.33 1.27
C LYS A 156 1.09 -1.96 -0.01
N VAL A 157 0.13 -1.03 0.07
CA VAL A 157 -0.44 -0.38 -1.12
C VAL A 157 0.64 0.50 -1.77
N MET A 158 0.82 0.38 -3.08
CA MET A 158 1.77 1.16 -3.85
C MET A 158 1.10 1.86 -5.03
N THR A 159 1.59 3.05 -5.36
CA THR A 159 1.38 3.67 -6.66
C THR A 159 2.13 2.91 -7.76
N MET A 160 1.76 3.11 -9.03
CA MET A 160 2.50 2.56 -10.17
C MET A 160 3.95 3.04 -10.21
N ALA A 161 4.22 4.28 -9.79
CA ALA A 161 5.57 4.83 -9.71
C ALA A 161 6.43 4.14 -8.64
N GLU A 162 5.90 3.96 -7.42
CA GLU A 162 6.56 3.20 -6.36
C GLU A 162 6.83 1.75 -6.78
N ALA A 163 5.86 1.08 -7.40
CA ALA A 163 6.03 -0.29 -7.88
C ALA A 163 7.14 -0.37 -8.94
N ARG A 164 7.13 0.49 -9.97
CA ARG A 164 8.19 0.54 -11.00
C ARG A 164 9.58 0.80 -10.40
N GLN A 165 9.67 1.63 -9.35
CA GLN A 165 10.93 1.93 -8.68
C GLN A 165 11.41 0.78 -7.79
N PHE A 166 10.51 0.16 -7.02
CA PHE A 166 10.83 -0.94 -6.11
C PHE A 166 11.21 -2.22 -6.87
N TYR A 167 10.48 -2.54 -7.94
CA TYR A 167 10.69 -3.70 -8.80
C TYR A 167 11.54 -3.37 -10.05
N ARG A 168 12.37 -2.32 -9.98
CA ARG A 168 13.27 -1.94 -11.09
C ARG A 168 14.17 -3.12 -11.48
N GLY A 169 14.10 -3.54 -12.76
CA GLY A 169 14.82 -4.70 -13.28
C GLY A 169 14.09 -6.04 -13.15
N ALA A 170 12.88 -6.07 -12.57
CA ALA A 170 12.00 -7.23 -12.66
C ALA A 170 11.20 -7.21 -13.97
N ALA A 171 10.84 -8.40 -14.47
CA ALA A 171 9.92 -8.52 -15.60
C ALA A 171 8.49 -8.10 -15.19
N VAL A 172 7.85 -7.28 -16.03
CA VAL A 172 6.43 -6.92 -15.91
C VAL A 172 5.57 -8.04 -16.50
N LEU A 173 4.61 -8.56 -15.72
CA LEU A 173 3.87 -9.78 -16.07
C LEU A 173 2.39 -9.56 -16.42
N ASP A 174 1.81 -8.40 -16.12
CA ASP A 174 0.38 -8.14 -16.35
C ASP A 174 0.03 -7.47 -17.69
N ARG A 175 0.99 -7.43 -18.62
CA ARG A 175 0.83 -6.89 -19.98
C ARG A 175 -0.06 -7.78 -20.85
N LYS A 176 -1.33 -7.38 -20.98
CA LYS A 176 -2.07 -7.52 -22.26
C LYS A 176 -2.35 -6.11 -22.78
N VAL A 177 -1.67 -5.79 -23.89
CA VAL A 177 -1.86 -4.68 -24.84
C VAL A 177 -2.28 -3.31 -24.27
N GLU A 178 -1.28 -2.44 -24.08
CA GLU A 178 -1.33 -1.08 -24.65
C GLU A 178 -0.27 -1.04 -25.75
N PRO A 179 -0.48 -0.31 -26.85
CA PRO A 179 0.51 -0.24 -27.94
C PRO A 179 1.80 0.45 -27.45
N PRO A 180 2.98 0.03 -27.93
CA PRO A 180 4.20 0.78 -27.67
C PRO A 180 4.06 2.17 -28.30
N VAL A 181 4.28 3.21 -27.49
CA VAL A 181 4.55 4.55 -28.02
C VAL A 181 5.72 4.41 -28.99
N LYS A 182 5.46 4.68 -30.28
CA LYS A 182 6.42 4.49 -31.36
C LYS A 182 7.63 5.41 -31.12
N ALA A 183 8.71 4.86 -30.56
CA ALA A 183 10.03 5.42 -30.79
C ALA A 183 10.33 5.23 -32.28
N ALA A 184 10.22 6.32 -33.05
CA ALA A 184 10.44 6.30 -34.48
C ALA A 184 11.91 5.95 -34.79
N SER A 185 12.11 4.69 -35.16
CA SER A 185 13.02 4.26 -36.23
C SER A 185 14.12 5.24 -36.67
N LYS A 186 15.38 4.91 -36.34
CA LYS A 186 16.43 4.79 -37.35
C LYS A 186 17.28 3.56 -37.06
N ALA A 187 16.96 2.46 -37.75
CA ALA A 187 17.85 1.32 -37.91
C ALA A 187 18.17 1.22 -39.40
N ALA A 188 19.41 1.55 -39.75
CA ALA A 188 20.00 1.30 -41.06
C ALA A 188 21.44 0.82 -40.84
N THR A 189 21.54 -0.46 -40.47
CA THR A 189 22.49 -1.44 -40.99
C THR A 189 23.16 -0.92 -42.29
N LYS A 190 24.49 -0.89 -42.47
CA LYS A 190 25.46 -1.97 -42.24
C LYS A 190 26.91 -1.45 -42.35
N GLU A 191 27.85 -2.32 -41.95
CA GLU A 191 29.25 -2.41 -42.43
C GLU A 191 30.36 -1.46 -41.92
N GLN A 192 31.56 -2.07 -41.93
CA GLN A 192 32.93 -1.56 -41.80
C GLN A 192 33.54 -1.17 -40.42
N THR A 193 34.22 -2.19 -39.87
CA THR A 193 35.64 -2.18 -39.46
C THR A 193 36.12 -1.25 -38.34
N LYS A 194 36.41 -1.85 -37.17
CA LYS A 194 37.43 -1.33 -36.24
C LYS A 194 38.83 -1.49 -36.86
N LYS A 195 39.61 -0.41 -36.93
CA LYS A 195 41.00 -0.35 -36.39
C LYS A 195 41.67 1.00 -36.66
N GLU A 196 42.39 1.48 -35.64
CA GLU A 196 43.54 2.40 -35.72
C GLU A 196 43.22 3.84 -36.24
N LYS A 197 43.83 4.93 -35.74
CA LYS A 197 45.00 5.10 -34.86
C LYS A 197 44.88 6.38 -34.00
N GLU A 198 45.75 6.48 -33.00
CA GLU A 198 45.94 7.64 -32.11
C GLU A 198 46.69 8.82 -32.77
N ALA A 199 46.77 9.93 -31.99
CA ALA A 199 47.66 11.08 -32.14
C ALA A 199 47.32 12.03 -33.31
N ALA A 200 47.48 13.37 -33.19
CA ALA A 200 47.86 14.25 -32.09
C ALA A 200 46.98 15.54 -32.20
N LEU A 201 47.16 16.68 -31.52
CA LEU A 201 48.17 17.20 -30.59
C LEU A 201 47.48 18.20 -29.64
N LYS A 202 48.27 18.74 -28.70
CA LYS A 202 47.92 19.73 -27.68
C LYS A 202 47.45 21.10 -28.25
N ASP A 203 47.17 21.99 -27.29
CA ASP A 203 47.12 23.46 -27.34
C ASP A 203 45.75 24.08 -27.72
N GLN A 204 45.29 25.16 -27.06
CA GLN A 204 45.84 25.89 -25.92
C GLN A 204 44.73 26.49 -25.02
N LEU A 205 45.13 26.66 -23.76
CA LEU A 205 44.54 27.39 -22.65
C LEU A 205 44.02 28.81 -22.96
N LYS A 206 43.18 29.34 -22.02
CA LYS A 206 42.78 30.76 -21.78
C LYS A 206 41.70 31.33 -22.72
N ASP A 207 40.80 32.25 -22.31
CA ASP A 207 40.80 33.13 -21.12
C ASP A 207 39.40 33.39 -20.47
N VAL A 208 39.41 34.06 -19.31
CA VAL A 208 38.32 34.27 -18.31
C VAL A 208 38.61 35.62 -17.57
N PRO A 209 37.66 36.53 -17.18
CA PRO A 209 36.29 36.29 -16.65
C PRO A 209 35.17 37.34 -17.01
N ASN A 210 33.99 37.18 -16.36
CA ASN A 210 33.09 38.22 -15.78
C ASN A 210 32.46 39.37 -16.62
N LYS A 211 31.14 39.54 -16.44
CA LYS A 211 30.59 40.59 -15.52
C LYS A 211 29.11 40.41 -15.12
N GLU A 212 28.75 41.03 -14.00
CA GLU A 212 27.47 40.96 -13.27
C GLU A 212 26.34 41.82 -13.91
N VAL A 213 25.03 41.44 -13.88
CA VAL A 213 23.95 41.75 -12.88
C VAL A 213 23.81 43.28 -12.60
N PRO A 214 22.63 43.98 -12.65
CA PRO A 214 21.33 43.60 -12.03
C PRO A 214 19.96 44.02 -12.66
N ALA A 215 18.91 43.45 -12.05
CA ALA A 215 17.45 43.72 -11.94
C ALA A 215 16.75 45.02 -12.45
N LYS A 216 15.45 44.86 -12.79
CA LYS A 216 14.34 45.80 -12.45
C LYS A 216 12.95 45.13 -12.46
N GLU A 217 11.95 45.80 -11.88
CA GLU A 217 10.73 45.22 -11.26
C GLU A 217 9.38 45.45 -11.97
N ILE A 218 8.41 44.55 -11.68
CA ILE A 218 6.94 44.72 -11.50
C ILE A 218 6.07 45.26 -12.66
N LYS A 219 5.04 44.48 -13.03
CA LYS A 219 3.61 44.92 -13.10
C LYS A 219 2.61 43.76 -13.29
N ALA A 220 1.51 43.82 -12.55
CA ALA A 220 0.19 43.16 -12.79
C ALA A 220 -0.85 44.32 -12.89
N PRO A 221 -2.13 44.17 -13.34
CA PRO A 221 -3.11 43.13 -12.94
C PRO A 221 -4.19 42.73 -14.01
N VAL A 222 -5.31 42.14 -13.55
CA VAL A 222 -6.62 41.86 -14.24
C VAL A 222 -6.61 40.63 -15.18
N VAL A 223 -7.02 39.43 -14.72
CA VAL A 223 -8.39 38.90 -14.53
C VAL A 223 -9.14 38.64 -15.86
N GLU A 224 -9.21 37.36 -16.25
CA GLU A 224 -10.25 36.79 -17.11
C GLU A 224 -10.72 35.46 -16.49
N ALA A 225 -12.01 35.12 -16.68
CA ALA A 225 -12.68 34.07 -15.91
C ALA A 225 -12.60 32.67 -16.54
N LEU A 226 -12.59 31.67 -15.64
CA LEU A 226 -12.78 30.23 -15.80
C LEU A 226 -13.38 29.72 -17.13
N PRO A 227 -12.90 28.54 -17.56
CA PRO A 227 -13.78 27.37 -17.42
C PRO A 227 -13.32 26.37 -16.34
N ALA A 228 -14.30 25.65 -15.80
CA ALA A 228 -14.16 24.67 -14.71
C ALA A 228 -13.53 23.34 -15.19
N PRO A 229 -13.17 22.41 -14.28
CA PRO A 229 -11.97 21.58 -14.44
C PRO A 229 -12.16 20.31 -15.27
N VAL A 230 -11.17 20.00 -16.10
CA VAL A 230 -10.97 18.64 -16.64
C VAL A 230 -10.48 17.75 -15.49
N ILE A 231 -11.26 16.73 -15.15
CA ILE A 231 -11.01 15.84 -14.00
C ILE A 231 -9.81 14.94 -14.29
N ALA A 232 -8.62 15.38 -13.90
CA ALA A 232 -7.48 14.50 -13.75
C ALA A 232 -7.68 13.59 -12.52
N ASN A 233 -7.52 12.27 -12.69
CA ASN A 233 -7.52 11.32 -11.58
C ASN A 233 -6.29 11.55 -10.69
N THR A 234 -6.39 12.47 -9.73
CA THR A 234 -5.32 12.80 -8.79
C THR A 234 -5.08 11.63 -7.84
N VAL A 235 -4.04 10.85 -8.12
CA VAL A 235 -3.44 9.94 -7.12
C VAL A 235 -2.90 10.81 -5.98
N GLU A 236 -3.63 10.81 -4.87
CA GLU A 236 -3.32 11.62 -3.68
C GLU A 236 -1.91 11.30 -3.18
N THR A 237 -1.04 12.31 -3.10
CA THR A 237 0.34 12.12 -2.63
C THR A 237 0.35 11.76 -1.15
N THR A 238 1.42 11.09 -0.67
CA THR A 238 1.57 10.77 0.77
C THR A 238 1.41 12.00 1.66
N GLN A 239 1.88 13.16 1.20
CA GLN A 239 1.71 14.43 1.90
C GLN A 239 0.25 14.92 1.88
N GLN A 240 -0.44 14.87 0.74
CA GLN A 240 -1.87 15.20 0.66
C GLN A 240 -2.71 14.26 1.55
N GLN A 241 -2.43 12.95 1.52
CA GLN A 241 -3.09 11.95 2.35
C GLN A 241 -2.87 12.22 3.85
N GLN A 242 -1.64 12.60 4.23
CA GLN A 242 -1.31 13.00 5.60
C GLN A 242 -2.09 14.27 6.00
N THR A 243 -2.12 15.29 5.14
CA THR A 243 -2.90 16.51 5.34
C THR A 243 -4.39 16.20 5.53
N ARG A 244 -4.98 15.37 4.67
CA ARG A 244 -6.40 15.00 4.71
C ARG A 244 -6.75 14.27 6.01
N LEU A 245 -5.91 13.31 6.41
CA LEU A 245 -6.09 12.57 7.67
C LEU A 245 -5.94 13.49 8.89
N TYR A 246 -4.95 14.38 8.90
CA TYR A 246 -4.73 15.37 9.97
C TYR A 246 -5.91 16.35 10.09
N VAL A 247 -6.36 16.94 8.98
CA VAL A 247 -7.47 17.91 8.96
C VAL A 247 -8.78 17.27 9.42
N ALA A 248 -9.08 16.06 8.93
CA ALA A 248 -10.25 15.30 9.38
C ALA A 248 -10.18 14.97 10.88
N ALA A 249 -9.03 14.49 11.36
CA ALA A 249 -8.81 14.19 12.77
C ALA A 249 -8.98 15.43 13.66
N ARG A 250 -8.36 16.56 13.29
CA ARG A 250 -8.42 17.82 14.05
C ARG A 250 -9.85 18.35 14.14
N ARG A 251 -10.58 18.36 13.01
CA ARG A 251 -11.98 18.80 12.94
C ARG A 251 -12.87 17.95 13.85
N ASP A 252 -12.76 16.63 13.74
CA ASP A 252 -13.67 15.72 14.44
C ASP A 252 -13.35 15.63 15.94
N ILE A 253 -12.06 15.64 16.34
CA ILE A 253 -11.63 15.77 17.75
C ILE A 253 -12.14 17.07 18.37
N ASN A 254 -11.96 18.21 17.71
CA ASN A 254 -12.38 19.51 18.25
C ASN A 254 -13.91 19.65 18.30
N ALA A 255 -14.64 19.00 17.40
CA ALA A 255 -16.10 18.98 17.39
C ALA A 255 -16.72 17.91 18.32
N GLY A 256 -15.90 17.11 19.03
CA GLY A 256 -16.38 16.02 19.89
C GLY A 256 -17.11 14.88 19.16
N ARG A 257 -17.04 14.83 17.82
CA ARG A 257 -17.77 13.84 16.98
C ARG A 257 -16.82 12.78 16.48
N ASN A 258 -17.32 11.55 16.31
CA ASN A 258 -16.55 10.44 15.74
C ASN A 258 -15.17 10.20 16.39
N VAL A 259 -15.02 10.52 17.69
CA VAL A 259 -13.70 10.70 18.34
C VAL A 259 -12.75 9.52 18.17
N THR A 260 -13.26 8.28 18.19
CA THR A 260 -12.46 7.07 17.93
C THR A 260 -11.89 7.05 16.50
N ASN A 261 -12.69 7.38 15.49
CA ASN A 261 -12.25 7.46 14.10
C ASN A 261 -11.31 8.66 13.87
N ALA A 262 -11.56 9.77 14.56
CA ALA A 262 -10.70 10.94 14.53
C ALA A 262 -9.30 10.63 15.11
N CYS A 263 -9.24 9.87 16.21
CA CYS A 263 -7.99 9.38 16.78
C CYS A 263 -7.28 8.35 15.89
N ASN A 264 -8.01 7.42 15.27
CA ASN A 264 -7.46 6.52 14.24
C ASN A 264 -6.85 7.32 13.07
N ASN A 265 -7.50 8.40 12.63
CA ASN A 265 -6.98 9.28 11.57
C ASN A 265 -5.76 10.08 12.03
N ALA A 266 -5.72 10.58 13.26
CA ALA A 266 -4.53 11.21 13.84
C ALA A 266 -3.33 10.24 13.88
N GLN A 267 -3.56 8.99 14.31
CA GLN A 267 -2.53 7.96 14.35
C GLN A 267 -2.01 7.62 12.96
N ARG A 268 -2.90 7.49 11.97
CA ARG A 268 -2.54 7.27 10.56
C ARG A 268 -1.77 8.45 9.97
N ALA A 269 -2.16 9.69 10.26
CA ALA A 269 -1.42 10.88 9.81
C ALA A 269 -0.01 10.91 10.42
N TYR A 270 0.13 10.62 11.72
CA TYR A 270 1.42 10.55 12.38
C TYR A 270 2.30 9.39 11.88
N SER A 271 1.71 8.22 11.60
CA SER A 271 2.46 7.04 11.12
C SER A 271 3.01 7.19 9.70
N LEU A 272 2.51 8.13 8.90
CA LEU A 272 3.09 8.47 7.59
C LEU A 272 4.46 9.17 7.71
N GLY A 273 4.87 9.58 8.92
CA GLY A 273 6.19 10.15 9.19
C GLY A 273 6.36 11.60 8.69
N LYS A 274 7.54 12.17 8.94
CA LYS A 274 7.89 13.53 8.52
C LYS A 274 8.00 13.59 6.99
N GLN A 275 7.10 14.33 6.35
CA GLN A 275 7.21 14.65 4.92
C GLN A 275 8.14 15.85 4.71
N GLN A 276 8.64 16.05 3.47
CA GLN A 276 9.56 17.15 3.18
C GLN A 276 8.89 18.53 3.25
N GLY A 277 9.71 19.57 3.44
CA GLY A 277 9.27 20.95 3.59
C GLY A 277 8.75 21.31 4.99
N ALA A 278 8.54 22.61 5.21
CA ALA A 278 8.03 23.15 6.47
C ALA A 278 6.62 22.61 6.79
N GLU A 279 5.75 22.54 5.78
CA GLU A 279 4.37 22.08 5.95
C GLU A 279 4.27 20.58 6.24
N GLY A 280 5.09 19.75 5.58
CA GLY A 280 5.19 18.32 5.89
C GLY A 280 5.73 18.06 7.30
N THR A 281 6.60 18.95 7.80
CA THR A 281 7.07 18.92 9.19
C THR A 281 5.96 19.32 10.17
N ARG A 282 5.26 20.42 9.89
CA ARG A 282 4.15 20.95 10.71
C ARG A 282 3.03 19.94 10.88
N ILE A 283 2.57 19.34 9.78
CA ILE A 283 1.48 18.36 9.79
C ILE A 283 1.88 17.10 10.55
N TYR A 284 3.13 16.65 10.43
CA TYR A 284 3.65 15.53 11.22
C TYR A 284 3.64 15.83 12.73
N THR A 285 4.18 16.99 13.15
CA THR A 285 4.24 17.35 14.58
C THR A 285 2.87 17.56 15.20
N GLU A 286 1.98 18.24 14.46
CA GLU A 286 0.59 18.48 14.86
C GLU A 286 -0.23 17.18 14.92
N SER A 287 -0.02 16.24 13.99
CA SER A 287 -0.62 14.90 14.07
C SER A 287 -0.16 14.16 15.32
N GLY A 288 1.13 14.25 15.67
CA GLY A 288 1.66 13.67 16.90
C GLY A 288 1.03 14.25 18.17
N MET A 289 0.74 15.56 18.20
CA MET A 289 -0.02 16.20 19.28
C MET A 289 -1.44 15.65 19.41
N LEU A 290 -2.14 15.45 18.29
CA LEU A 290 -3.48 14.84 18.29
C LEU A 290 -3.44 13.39 18.81
N VAL A 291 -2.45 12.59 18.40
CA VAL A 291 -2.27 11.21 18.92
C VAL A 291 -2.02 11.21 20.42
N ALA A 292 -1.15 12.10 20.92
CA ALA A 292 -0.89 12.21 22.35
C ALA A 292 -2.15 12.62 23.14
N ARG A 293 -2.96 13.55 22.61
CA ARG A 293 -4.28 13.90 23.18
C ARG A 293 -5.24 12.72 23.18
N CYS A 294 -5.31 11.96 22.10
CA CYS A 294 -6.14 10.76 22.00
C CYS A 294 -5.75 9.69 23.02
N LEU A 295 -4.45 9.44 23.19
CA LEU A 295 -3.93 8.44 24.13
C LEU A 295 -4.07 8.85 25.61
N ASN A 296 -3.98 10.15 25.92
CA ASN A 296 -4.01 10.66 27.30
C ASN A 296 -5.40 11.14 27.77
N SER A 297 -6.23 11.65 26.87
CA SER A 297 -7.42 12.45 27.22
C SER A 297 -8.72 11.98 26.56
N ILE A 298 -8.71 10.91 25.76
CA ILE A 298 -9.92 10.31 25.17
C ILE A 298 -10.04 8.86 25.66
N PRO A 299 -10.77 8.60 26.76
CA PRO A 299 -10.82 7.28 27.41
C PRO A 299 -11.26 6.16 26.48
N SER A 300 -12.23 6.43 25.60
CA SER A 300 -12.77 5.45 24.64
C SER A 300 -11.77 4.96 23.59
N TYR A 301 -10.63 5.65 23.44
CA TYR A 301 -9.52 5.30 22.57
C TYR A 301 -8.29 4.83 23.37
N GLY A 302 -7.90 5.60 24.39
CA GLY A 302 -6.74 5.28 25.24
C GLY A 302 -6.87 3.95 25.99
N SER A 303 -8.07 3.57 26.45
CA SER A 303 -8.28 2.30 27.16
C SER A 303 -8.00 1.04 26.33
N ARG A 304 -8.01 1.16 25.00
CA ARG A 304 -7.77 0.06 24.06
C ARG A 304 -6.29 -0.15 23.76
N ILE A 305 -5.42 0.76 24.19
CA ILE A 305 -4.01 0.79 23.80
C ILE A 305 -3.14 0.50 25.03
N PRO A 306 -2.41 -0.63 25.06
CA PRO A 306 -1.51 -0.96 26.15
C PRO A 306 -0.51 0.18 26.41
N ASN A 307 -0.42 0.60 27.68
CA ASN A 307 0.44 1.72 28.11
C ASN A 307 0.18 3.04 27.35
N ALA A 308 -1.08 3.39 27.05
CA ALA A 308 -1.42 4.61 26.32
C ALA A 308 -0.77 5.90 26.88
N LYS A 309 -0.77 6.09 28.21
CA LYS A 309 -0.11 7.25 28.86
C LYS A 309 1.40 7.26 28.65
N GLY A 310 2.07 6.10 28.66
CA GLY A 310 3.50 5.98 28.34
C GLY A 310 3.80 6.21 26.85
N GLN A 311 2.95 5.73 25.94
CA GLN A 311 3.05 6.01 24.51
C GLN A 311 2.87 7.51 24.22
N ALA A 312 1.89 8.17 24.86
CA ALA A 312 1.70 9.61 24.80
C ALA A 312 2.95 10.37 25.29
N LYS A 313 3.51 10.01 26.46
CA LYS A 313 4.77 10.59 26.95
C LYS A 313 5.90 10.42 25.93
N ARG A 314 6.08 9.23 25.32
CA ARG A 314 7.12 8.99 24.30
C ARG A 314 6.97 9.89 23.07
N ILE A 315 5.75 10.06 22.56
CA ILE A 315 5.47 10.94 21.41
C ILE A 315 5.76 12.39 21.78
N LEU A 316 5.24 12.88 22.91
CA LEU A 316 5.43 14.26 23.33
C LEU A 316 6.90 14.58 23.62
N THR A 317 7.68 13.65 24.21
CA THR A 317 9.12 13.84 24.42
C THR A 317 9.87 13.97 23.09
N ASN A 318 9.51 13.18 22.07
CA ASN A 318 10.08 13.31 20.73
C ASN A 318 9.76 14.69 20.12
N LEU A 319 8.50 15.13 20.20
CA LEU A 319 8.08 16.45 19.68
C LEU A 319 8.72 17.61 20.46
N ALA A 320 8.84 17.51 21.78
CA ALA A 320 9.44 18.53 22.63
C ALA A 320 10.94 18.70 22.37
N ASN A 321 11.67 17.59 22.17
CA ASN A 321 13.13 17.59 22.05
C ASN A 321 13.60 17.77 20.60
N ASN A 322 13.03 17.04 19.64
CA ASN A 322 13.51 17.02 18.25
C ASN A 322 12.86 18.09 17.36
N TYR A 323 11.70 18.62 17.78
CA TYR A 323 10.93 19.60 17.02
C TYR A 323 10.63 20.88 17.83
N ASN A 324 11.21 21.02 19.02
CA ASN A 324 11.04 22.15 19.94
C ASN A 324 9.57 22.49 20.26
N HIS A 325 8.65 21.53 20.14
CA HIS A 325 7.21 21.80 20.06
C HIS A 325 6.64 22.31 21.41
N SER A 326 6.22 23.58 21.46
CA SER A 326 5.76 24.26 22.69
C SER A 326 4.57 23.55 23.34
N GLY A 327 3.56 23.17 22.54
CA GLY A 327 2.40 22.40 23.01
C GLY A 327 2.79 21.04 23.59
N ALA A 328 3.88 20.42 23.12
CA ALA A 328 4.33 19.12 23.63
C ALA A 328 5.01 19.26 24.99
N LYS A 329 5.84 20.30 25.16
CA LYS A 329 6.45 20.67 26.45
C LYS A 329 5.38 20.97 27.51
N ASN A 330 4.34 21.71 27.14
CA ASN A 330 3.23 22.05 28.05
C ASN A 330 2.43 20.80 28.44
N MET A 331 2.07 19.94 27.49
CA MET A 331 1.33 18.71 27.77
C MET A 331 2.15 17.71 28.62
N LEU A 332 3.47 17.61 28.41
CA LEU A 332 4.35 16.81 29.29
C LEU A 332 4.36 17.29 30.74
N ARG A 333 4.35 18.60 30.97
CA ARG A 333 4.26 19.18 32.32
C ARG A 333 2.94 18.82 33.01
N GLN A 334 1.84 18.77 32.26
CA GLN A 334 0.50 18.37 32.73
C GLN A 334 0.33 16.84 32.90
N MET A 335 1.28 16.03 32.45
CA MET A 335 1.23 14.56 32.52
C MET A 335 2.16 13.96 33.59
N LYS A 336 2.83 14.81 34.39
CA LYS A 336 3.54 14.39 35.59
C LYS A 336 2.53 13.87 36.61
#